data_AF-A0A4Y2V1L6-F1
#
_entry.id   AF-A0A4Y2V1L6-F1
#
_cell.length_a   1.000
_cell.length_b   1.000
_cell.length_c   1.000
_cell.angle_alpha   90.00
_cell.angle_beta   90.00
_cell.angle_gamma   90.00
#
_symmetry.space_group_name_H-M   'P 1'
#
loop_
_entity.id
_entity.type
_entity.pdbx_description
1 polymer ?
#
loop_
_entity_poly.entity_id
_entity_poly.type
_entity_poly.pdbx_seq_one_letter_code
_entity_poly.pdbx_strand_id
1 'polypeptide(L)'
;MQEKWMKFFADTKYIDEKSCLKKLSEYVFAIPAHNANVTKAEFTRRKGCYPYDYFDSFSKFTETSLPPQSAFFNSLTNESVSDDDYHYAQKIWNIFNLQTLGGLHNLYVTSDVLFLVDVFQNFRKLCLRFYKIDPSHVYTAAGLAWQACLRMTDVKLELPTDIDMHLFAEKGIRGSVAMISHRFASTNNPHLPNYDPTSPNSFIMYWDTNNLYGWTMLQHLPTYEFSCNQEPVDFLNTPDDSDEGYILEVDLEYPPELHHQHNCYPLVLEKTTVSHSEYSNYAKEILTQQNLSKCKPSVKLIPNLRNKEKYVIHYRNLKFYVKLGLKVTKVHRILKFQQSERLKNYIDLNTEQRQKATTNFEKDLFKLLNNAVFGKTMENLRNRVNIDLVTEEKRGKKLVASPAIESFQIINEDLVSI
;
A
#
# COMPACT_ATOMS: atom_id res chain seq x y z
N MET A 1 9.67 8.05 -2.94
CA MET A 1 8.23 7.70 -2.81
C MET A 1 7.47 7.83 -4.14
N GLN A 2 7.92 8.69 -5.07
CA GLN A 2 7.40 8.80 -6.44
C GLN A 2 7.81 7.62 -7.38
N GLU A 3 8.99 7.03 -7.20
CA GLU A 3 9.47 5.91 -8.06
C GLU A 3 8.57 4.66 -8.06
N LYS A 4 7.89 4.38 -6.95
CA LYS A 4 7.09 3.15 -6.81
C LYS A 4 5.83 3.15 -7.67
N TRP A 5 5.30 4.33 -7.98
CA TRP A 5 4.14 4.53 -8.87
C TRP A 5 4.55 4.67 -10.33
N MET A 6 5.73 5.25 -10.61
CA MET A 6 6.27 5.37 -11.97
C MET A 6 6.52 4.00 -12.63
N LYS A 7 6.99 3.01 -11.86
CA LYS A 7 7.19 1.65 -12.39
C LYS A 7 5.89 0.93 -12.76
N PHE A 8 4.81 1.20 -12.01
CA PHE A 8 3.49 0.64 -12.29
C PHE A 8 2.91 1.12 -13.63
N PHE A 9 3.25 2.34 -14.06
CA PHE A 9 2.87 2.86 -15.38
C PHE A 9 3.90 2.54 -16.47
N ALA A 10 5.19 2.39 -16.15
CA ALA A 10 6.22 2.03 -17.13
C ALA A 10 6.02 0.63 -17.71
N ASP A 11 5.54 -0.32 -16.90
CA ASP A 11 5.22 -1.70 -17.33
C ASP A 11 3.95 -1.79 -18.19
N THR A 12 3.22 -0.68 -18.40
CA THR A 12 2.10 -0.63 -19.35
C THR A 12 2.52 -0.42 -20.80
N LYS A 13 3.83 -0.28 -21.10
CA LYS A 13 4.33 -0.28 -22.49
C LYS A 13 4.00 -1.58 -23.25
N TYR A 14 3.68 -2.67 -22.54
CA TYR A 14 3.27 -3.96 -23.10
C TYR A 14 2.02 -4.50 -22.39
N ILE A 15 0.87 -3.85 -22.63
CA ILE A 15 -0.43 -4.45 -22.31
C ILE A 15 -0.61 -5.66 -23.23
N ASP A 16 -0.83 -6.85 -22.66
CA ASP A 16 -0.94 -8.12 -23.37
C ASP A 16 -1.86 -8.02 -24.60
N GLU A 17 -1.24 -8.12 -25.77
CA GLU A 17 -1.73 -7.63 -27.06
C GLU A 17 -2.93 -8.42 -27.60
N LYS A 18 -3.24 -9.62 -27.09
CA LYS A 18 -4.10 -10.55 -27.82
C LYS A 18 -5.61 -10.27 -27.74
N SER A 19 -6.12 -9.60 -26.70
CA SER A 19 -7.57 -9.33 -26.58
C SER A 19 -7.93 -7.83 -26.69
N CYS A 20 -6.99 -6.96 -26.34
CA CYS A 20 -7.14 -5.50 -26.25
C CYS A 20 -7.39 -4.85 -27.63
N LEU A 21 -6.79 -5.40 -28.68
CA LEU A 21 -6.64 -4.69 -29.96
C LEU A 21 -7.86 -4.74 -30.87
N LYS A 22 -8.68 -5.79 -30.76
CA LYS A 22 -9.79 -6.01 -31.70
C LYS A 22 -10.98 -5.08 -31.41
N LYS A 23 -11.29 -4.84 -30.13
CA LYS A 23 -12.42 -3.98 -29.71
C LYS A 23 -12.08 -2.49 -29.77
N LEU A 24 -10.86 -2.10 -29.41
CA LEU A 24 -10.38 -0.72 -29.57
C LEU A 24 -10.49 -0.25 -31.03
N SER A 25 -10.20 -1.12 -31.99
CA SER A 25 -10.34 -0.83 -33.43
C SER A 25 -11.79 -0.63 -33.91
N GLU A 26 -12.80 -0.98 -33.11
CA GLU A 26 -14.21 -0.72 -33.43
C GLU A 26 -14.68 0.61 -32.82
N TYR A 27 -14.17 1.00 -31.65
CA TYR A 27 -14.59 2.21 -30.93
C TYR A 27 -13.82 3.48 -31.28
N VAL A 28 -12.52 3.40 -31.60
CA VAL A 28 -11.72 4.56 -32.09
C VAL A 28 -12.39 5.18 -33.33
N PHE A 29 -13.06 4.35 -34.14
CA PHE A 29 -13.66 4.73 -35.41
C PHE A 29 -15.19 4.91 -35.34
N ALA A 30 -15.79 4.74 -34.15
CA ALA A 30 -17.19 5.09 -33.89
C ALA A 30 -17.36 6.56 -33.48
N ILE A 31 -16.26 7.26 -33.18
CA ILE A 31 -16.24 8.72 -32.97
C ILE A 31 -16.13 9.38 -34.36
N PRO A 32 -17.06 10.29 -34.75
CA PRO A 32 -17.14 10.86 -36.10
C PRO A 32 -15.86 11.57 -36.62
N ALA A 33 -14.87 11.82 -35.76
CA ALA A 33 -13.63 12.50 -36.11
C ALA A 33 -12.67 11.65 -36.96
N HIS A 34 -12.75 10.32 -36.90
CA HIS A 34 -11.80 9.44 -37.61
C HIS A 34 -12.51 8.22 -38.21
N ASN A 35 -13.27 8.44 -39.28
CA ASN A 35 -13.75 7.34 -40.11
C ASN A 35 -12.58 6.69 -40.90
N ALA A 36 -12.68 5.36 -41.04
CA ALA A 36 -11.95 4.46 -41.94
C ALA A 36 -10.47 4.16 -41.65
N ASN A 37 -10.21 3.01 -41.01
CA ASN A 37 -9.49 1.86 -41.60
C ASN A 37 -8.88 0.97 -40.49
N VAL A 38 -9.15 -0.33 -40.55
CA VAL A 38 -8.55 -1.37 -39.67
C VAL A 38 -7.01 -1.29 -39.66
N THR A 39 -6.40 -0.84 -40.76
CA THR A 39 -4.95 -0.62 -40.91
C THR A 39 -4.39 0.49 -40.03
N LYS A 40 -5.19 1.52 -39.68
CA LYS A 40 -4.75 2.62 -38.81
C LYS A 40 -4.82 2.25 -37.32
N ALA A 41 -5.65 1.27 -36.96
CA ALA A 41 -5.82 0.81 -35.59
C ALA A 41 -4.54 0.16 -35.01
N GLU A 42 -3.64 -0.33 -35.87
CA GLU A 42 -2.36 -0.89 -35.43
C GLU A 42 -1.41 0.16 -34.83
N PHE A 43 -1.61 1.42 -35.22
CA PHE A 43 -0.85 2.57 -34.71
C PHE A 43 -1.51 3.21 -33.47
N THR A 44 -2.59 2.63 -32.96
CA THR A 44 -3.22 3.04 -31.69
C THR A 44 -3.16 1.90 -30.67
N ARG A 45 -2.17 1.01 -30.79
CA ARG A 45 -1.98 -0.16 -29.91
C ARG A 45 -1.05 0.11 -28.72
N ARG A 46 -0.27 1.18 -28.80
CA ARG A 46 0.59 1.67 -27.73
C ARG A 46 0.24 3.11 -27.40
N LYS A 47 0.53 3.51 -26.17
CA LYS A 47 0.42 4.91 -25.75
C LYS A 47 1.34 5.80 -26.60
N GLY A 48 0.81 6.92 -27.08
CA GLY A 48 1.59 7.94 -27.80
C GLY A 48 2.48 8.75 -26.85
N CYS A 49 3.36 9.57 -27.41
CA CYS A 49 4.03 10.63 -26.64
C CYS A 49 3.30 11.97 -26.85
N TYR A 50 3.38 12.85 -25.86
CA TYR A 50 2.63 14.11 -25.84
C TYR A 50 3.51 15.23 -25.27
N PRO A 51 3.58 16.42 -25.90
CA PRO A 51 4.43 17.51 -25.45
C PRO A 51 3.72 18.33 -24.37
N TYR A 52 3.64 17.80 -23.15
CA TYR A 52 2.83 18.36 -22.06
C TYR A 52 3.15 19.84 -21.77
N ASP A 53 4.43 20.18 -21.64
CA ASP A 53 4.87 21.53 -21.30
C ASP A 53 4.71 22.52 -22.48
N TYR A 54 4.57 22.02 -23.70
CA TYR A 54 4.42 22.85 -24.90
C TYR A 54 3.01 23.44 -25.03
N PHE A 55 1.99 22.75 -24.50
CA PHE A 55 0.60 23.20 -24.53
C PHE A 55 0.32 24.18 -23.38
N ASP A 56 0.94 25.36 -23.46
CA ASP A 56 0.80 26.45 -22.49
C ASP A 56 -0.37 27.42 -22.78
N SER A 57 -0.96 27.31 -23.97
CA SER A 57 -2.00 28.24 -24.45
C SER A 57 -2.88 27.60 -25.52
N PHE A 58 -4.13 28.07 -25.63
CA PHE A 58 -5.09 27.54 -26.62
C PHE A 58 -4.68 27.81 -28.07
N SER A 59 -3.87 28.83 -28.33
CA SER A 59 -3.36 29.12 -29.68
C SER A 59 -2.53 27.96 -30.24
N LYS A 60 -1.82 27.21 -29.38
CA LYS A 60 -1.03 26.03 -29.75
C LYS A 60 -1.83 24.98 -30.51
N PHE A 61 -3.12 24.83 -30.20
CA PHE A 61 -3.99 23.85 -30.86
C PHE A 61 -4.21 24.15 -32.35
N THR A 62 -3.99 25.39 -32.78
CA THR A 62 -4.14 25.81 -34.19
C THR A 62 -2.87 25.67 -35.00
N GLU A 63 -1.72 25.40 -34.35
CA GLU A 63 -0.45 25.22 -35.05
C GLU A 63 -0.50 23.99 -35.97
N THR A 64 0.06 24.14 -37.18
CA THR A 64 -0.10 23.19 -38.29
C THR A 64 1.10 22.26 -38.49
N SER A 65 2.03 22.24 -37.55
CA SER A 65 3.25 21.44 -37.62
C SER A 65 3.54 20.78 -36.29
N LEU A 66 4.05 19.55 -36.33
CA LEU A 66 4.54 18.87 -35.14
C LEU A 66 5.75 19.64 -34.55
N PRO A 67 5.77 19.96 -33.24
CA PRO A 67 6.88 20.68 -32.64
C PRO A 67 8.17 19.84 -32.63
N PRO A 68 9.35 20.49 -32.48
CA PRO A 68 10.62 19.79 -32.42
C PRO A 68 10.67 18.84 -31.21
N GLN A 69 11.53 17.82 -31.27
CA GLN A 69 11.69 16.85 -30.19
C GLN A 69 12.02 17.49 -28.84
N SER A 70 12.76 18.59 -28.84
CA SER A 70 13.08 19.36 -27.62
C SER A 70 11.85 19.91 -26.90
N ALA A 71 10.73 20.10 -27.59
CA ALA A 71 9.46 20.55 -27.01
C ALA A 71 8.68 19.44 -26.29
N PHE A 72 9.12 18.18 -26.39
CA PHE A 72 8.52 17.04 -25.68
C PHE A 72 9.19 16.75 -24.33
N PHE A 73 10.01 17.68 -23.82
CA PHE A 73 10.52 17.60 -22.46
C PHE A 73 9.36 17.61 -21.46
N ASN A 74 9.47 16.78 -20.41
CA ASN A 74 8.47 16.69 -19.36
C ASN A 74 9.07 17.12 -18.03
N SER A 75 8.72 18.33 -17.59
CA SER A 75 9.15 18.93 -16.33
C SER A 75 8.74 18.12 -15.09
N LEU A 76 7.66 17.33 -15.16
CA LEU A 76 7.20 16.48 -14.05
C LEU A 76 8.11 15.27 -13.82
N THR A 77 8.67 14.70 -14.89
CA THR A 77 9.59 13.56 -14.81
C THR A 77 11.05 13.97 -14.96
N ASN A 78 11.31 15.22 -15.36
CA ASN A 78 12.62 15.77 -15.69
C ASN A 78 13.34 14.93 -16.76
N GLU A 79 12.58 14.45 -17.76
CA GLU A 79 13.06 13.57 -18.82
C GLU A 79 12.69 14.12 -20.20
N SER A 80 13.58 13.92 -21.17
CA SER A 80 13.32 14.15 -22.59
C SER A 80 12.65 12.92 -23.22
N VAL A 81 11.87 13.13 -24.28
CA VAL A 81 11.33 12.02 -25.08
C VAL A 81 12.46 11.25 -25.78
N SER A 82 12.33 9.92 -25.85
CA SER A 82 13.25 9.08 -26.61
C SER A 82 13.10 9.31 -28.12
N ASP A 83 14.16 9.05 -28.89
CA ASP A 83 14.13 9.16 -30.36
C ASP A 83 13.05 8.25 -30.96
N ASP A 84 12.91 7.02 -30.44
CA ASP A 84 11.88 6.07 -30.88
C ASP A 84 10.45 6.57 -30.62
N ASP A 85 10.22 7.20 -29.47
CA ASP A 85 8.91 7.76 -29.12
C ASP A 85 8.61 9.01 -29.96
N TYR A 86 9.60 9.86 -30.26
CA TYR A 86 9.41 11.01 -31.13
C TYR A 86 9.18 10.60 -32.60
N HIS A 87 9.95 9.65 -33.12
CA HIS A 87 9.71 9.06 -34.44
C HIS A 87 8.32 8.44 -34.54
N TYR A 88 7.82 7.86 -33.45
CA TYR A 88 6.46 7.36 -33.41
C TYR A 88 5.43 8.50 -33.52
N ALA A 89 5.59 9.63 -32.81
CA ALA A 89 4.72 10.79 -32.99
C ALA A 89 4.74 11.33 -34.43
N GLN A 90 5.91 11.38 -35.07
CA GLN A 90 6.02 11.75 -36.49
C GLN A 90 5.24 10.79 -37.39
N LYS A 91 5.34 9.48 -37.14
CA LYS A 91 4.55 8.47 -37.87
C LYS A 91 3.05 8.67 -37.66
N ILE A 92 2.60 8.91 -36.42
CA ILE A 92 1.18 9.16 -36.11
C ILE A 92 0.68 10.42 -36.85
N TRP A 93 1.45 11.51 -36.79
CA TRP A 93 1.13 12.75 -37.49
C TRP A 93 0.86 12.52 -38.98
N ASN A 94 1.75 11.76 -39.64
CA ASN A 94 1.66 11.47 -41.06
C ASN A 94 0.53 10.47 -41.39
N ILE A 95 0.41 9.36 -40.66
CA ILE A 95 -0.57 8.28 -40.95
C ILE A 95 -2.02 8.78 -40.76
N PHE A 96 -2.25 9.63 -39.76
CA PHE A 96 -3.56 10.20 -39.49
C PHE A 96 -3.81 11.49 -40.28
N ASN A 97 -2.86 11.94 -41.13
CA ASN A 97 -2.92 13.18 -41.89
C ASN A 97 -3.33 14.38 -41.00
N LEU A 98 -2.74 14.48 -39.81
CA LEU A 98 -3.08 15.52 -38.85
C LEU A 98 -2.69 16.89 -39.40
N GLN A 99 -3.64 17.82 -39.36
CA GLN A 99 -3.45 19.19 -39.88
C GLN A 99 -3.09 20.19 -38.80
N THR A 100 -3.43 19.89 -37.55
CA THR A 100 -3.21 20.79 -36.41
C THR A 100 -2.82 20.02 -35.16
N LEU A 101 -2.13 20.68 -34.23
CA LEU A 101 -1.84 20.14 -32.91
C LEU A 101 -3.10 19.84 -32.09
N GLY A 102 -4.21 20.53 -32.35
CA GLY A 102 -5.51 20.19 -31.78
C GLY A 102 -6.04 18.84 -32.28
N GLY A 103 -5.78 18.49 -33.53
CA GLY A 103 -6.04 17.15 -34.05
C GLY A 103 -5.22 16.08 -33.34
N LEU A 104 -3.92 16.35 -33.11
CA LEU A 104 -3.04 15.47 -32.34
C LEU A 104 -3.52 15.31 -30.89
N HIS A 105 -3.91 16.39 -30.24
CA HIS A 105 -4.48 16.37 -28.89
C HIS A 105 -5.72 15.50 -28.80
N ASN A 106 -6.70 15.72 -29.69
CA ASN A 106 -7.93 14.95 -29.70
C ASN A 106 -7.66 13.47 -29.91
N LEU A 107 -6.77 13.12 -30.85
CA LEU A 107 -6.39 11.73 -31.08
C LEU A 107 -5.71 11.10 -29.86
N TYR A 108 -4.77 11.83 -29.24
CA TYR A 108 -4.05 11.37 -28.04
C TYR A 108 -5.00 11.11 -26.86
N VAL A 109 -5.82 12.11 -26.50
CA VAL A 109 -6.75 11.99 -25.36
C VAL A 109 -7.83 10.96 -25.63
N THR A 110 -8.35 10.87 -26.86
CA THR A 110 -9.30 9.83 -27.25
C THR A 110 -8.69 8.44 -27.08
N SER A 111 -7.43 8.25 -27.51
CA SER A 111 -6.73 6.98 -27.35
C SER A 111 -6.55 6.62 -25.87
N ASP A 112 -6.13 7.58 -25.02
CA ASP A 112 -5.99 7.37 -23.57
C ASP A 112 -7.31 6.95 -22.91
N VAL A 113 -8.43 7.60 -23.27
CA VAL A 113 -9.76 7.24 -22.76
C VAL A 113 -10.16 5.83 -23.22
N LEU A 114 -9.91 5.49 -24.48
CA LEU A 114 -10.29 4.18 -25.02
C LEU A 114 -9.45 3.04 -24.43
N PHE A 115 -8.15 3.26 -24.18
CA PHE A 115 -7.32 2.32 -23.42
C PHE A 115 -7.87 2.09 -22.01
N LEU A 116 -8.24 3.18 -21.31
CA LEU A 116 -8.82 3.06 -19.98
C LEU A 116 -10.14 2.27 -20.00
N VAL A 117 -11.00 2.53 -20.99
CA VAL A 117 -12.27 1.80 -21.16
C VAL A 117 -12.01 0.31 -21.37
N ASP A 118 -11.08 -0.07 -22.23
CA ASP A 118 -10.80 -1.49 -22.49
C ASP A 118 -10.22 -2.21 -21.26
N VAL A 119 -9.23 -1.58 -20.60
CA VAL A 119 -8.66 -2.09 -19.34
C VAL A 119 -9.75 -2.25 -18.28
N PHE A 120 -10.62 -1.25 -18.12
CA PHE A 120 -11.69 -1.29 -17.13
C PHE A 120 -12.76 -2.33 -17.48
N GLN A 121 -13.11 -2.52 -18.76
CA GLN A 121 -13.99 -3.60 -19.18
C GLN A 121 -13.41 -4.98 -18.89
N ASN A 122 -12.11 -5.17 -19.13
CA ASN A 122 -11.43 -6.42 -18.78
C ASN A 122 -11.42 -6.65 -17.26
N PHE A 123 -11.09 -5.61 -16.49
CA PHE A 123 -11.16 -5.62 -15.04
C PHE A 123 -12.55 -6.02 -14.53
N ARG A 124 -13.63 -5.39 -15.05
CA ARG A 124 -15.02 -5.76 -14.73
C ARG A 124 -15.32 -7.22 -15.01
N LYS A 125 -14.94 -7.74 -16.18
CA LYS A 125 -15.16 -9.15 -16.55
C LYS A 125 -14.46 -10.10 -15.59
N LEU A 126 -13.21 -9.83 -15.22
CA LEU A 126 -12.46 -10.65 -14.26
C LEU A 126 -13.13 -10.62 -12.89
N CYS A 127 -13.49 -9.43 -12.39
CA CYS A 127 -14.14 -9.29 -11.09
C CYS A 127 -15.51 -9.98 -11.04
N LEU A 128 -16.32 -9.82 -12.09
CA LEU A 128 -17.58 -10.53 -12.22
C LEU A 128 -17.38 -12.05 -12.34
N ARG A 129 -16.34 -12.50 -13.05
CA ARG A 129 -16.04 -13.93 -13.18
C ARG A 129 -15.68 -14.56 -11.84
N PHE A 130 -14.71 -13.99 -11.12
CA PHE A 130 -14.12 -14.59 -9.93
C PHE A 130 -14.86 -14.23 -8.64
N TYR A 131 -15.29 -12.97 -8.48
CA TYR A 131 -15.87 -12.47 -7.23
C TYR A 131 -17.37 -12.22 -7.30
N LYS A 132 -17.97 -12.26 -8.50
CA LYS A 132 -19.40 -11.96 -8.73
C LYS A 132 -19.78 -10.54 -8.28
N ILE A 133 -18.84 -9.61 -8.34
CA ILE A 133 -19.04 -8.20 -7.99
C ILE A 133 -18.60 -7.35 -9.19
N ASP A 134 -19.43 -6.38 -9.54
CA ASP A 134 -19.06 -5.38 -10.53
C ASP A 134 -18.27 -4.25 -9.83
N PRO A 135 -17.00 -4.01 -10.21
CA PRO A 135 -16.22 -2.96 -9.60
C PRO A 135 -16.75 -1.55 -9.90
N SER A 136 -17.67 -1.36 -10.86
CA SER A 136 -18.35 -0.07 -11.07
C SER A 136 -19.26 0.35 -9.91
N HIS A 137 -19.64 -0.58 -9.03
CA HIS A 137 -20.44 -0.29 -7.83
C HIS A 137 -19.59 -0.10 -6.57
N VAL A 138 -18.26 -0.01 -6.72
CA VAL A 138 -17.35 0.10 -5.58
C VAL A 138 -16.32 1.18 -5.83
N TYR A 139 -16.10 2.06 -4.84
CA TYR A 139 -15.21 3.21 -4.98
C TYR A 139 -13.72 2.85 -5.10
N THR A 140 -13.28 1.76 -4.47
CA THR A 140 -11.85 1.42 -4.37
C THR A 140 -11.62 -0.08 -4.47
N ALA A 141 -10.40 -0.47 -4.88
CA ALA A 141 -9.97 -1.86 -4.90
C ALA A 141 -10.03 -2.51 -3.50
N ALA A 142 -9.79 -1.75 -2.42
CA ALA A 142 -9.93 -2.26 -1.04
C ALA A 142 -11.39 -2.53 -0.66
N GLY A 143 -12.33 -1.68 -1.09
CA GLY A 143 -13.75 -1.95 -0.95
C GLY A 143 -14.17 -3.19 -1.71
N LEU A 144 -13.70 -3.34 -2.96
CA LEU A 144 -13.98 -4.49 -3.81
C LEU A 144 -13.45 -5.78 -3.18
N ALA A 145 -12.20 -5.76 -2.74
CA ALA A 145 -11.54 -6.89 -2.10
C ALA A 145 -12.29 -7.35 -0.84
N TRP A 146 -12.75 -6.40 -0.02
CA TRP A 146 -13.48 -6.71 1.20
C TRP A 146 -14.88 -7.28 0.93
N GLN A 147 -15.65 -6.68 0.02
CA GLN A 147 -16.95 -7.22 -0.36
C GLN A 147 -16.82 -8.60 -1.01
N ALA A 148 -15.80 -8.80 -1.86
CA ALA A 148 -15.50 -10.09 -2.47
C ALA A 148 -15.18 -11.13 -1.40
N CYS A 149 -14.33 -10.79 -0.44
CA CYS A 149 -13.98 -11.66 0.67
C CYS A 149 -15.22 -12.06 1.47
N LEU A 150 -16.01 -11.10 1.94
CA LEU A 150 -17.23 -11.38 2.72
C LEU A 150 -18.22 -12.25 1.94
N ARG A 151 -18.41 -11.98 0.66
CA ARG A 151 -19.31 -12.75 -0.22
C ARG A 151 -18.82 -14.19 -0.41
N MET A 152 -17.50 -14.38 -0.53
CA MET A 152 -16.92 -15.69 -0.79
C MET A 152 -16.85 -16.57 0.45
N THR A 153 -16.62 -15.99 1.62
CA THR A 153 -16.45 -16.74 2.87
C THR A 153 -17.74 -16.86 3.67
N ASP A 154 -18.73 -16.01 3.40
CA ASP A 154 -19.98 -15.87 4.18
C ASP A 154 -19.75 -15.71 5.70
N VAL A 155 -18.55 -15.26 6.07
CA VAL A 155 -18.15 -15.09 7.47
C VAL A 155 -19.08 -14.09 8.17
N LYS A 156 -19.52 -14.45 9.38
CA LYS A 156 -20.17 -13.52 10.30
C LYS A 156 -19.13 -13.00 11.29
N LEU A 157 -18.93 -11.69 11.28
CA LEU A 157 -18.01 -10.99 12.18
C LEU A 157 -18.83 -10.23 13.21
N GLU A 158 -18.53 -10.45 14.47
CA GLU A 158 -19.07 -9.60 15.53
C GLU A 158 -18.39 -8.22 15.45
N LEU A 159 -19.17 -7.17 15.69
CA LEU A 159 -18.67 -5.81 15.81
C LEU A 159 -18.55 -5.48 17.30
N PRO A 160 -17.34 -5.31 17.85
CA PRO A 160 -17.17 -4.89 19.23
C PRO A 160 -17.87 -3.54 19.44
N THR A 161 -18.80 -3.48 20.38
CA THR A 161 -19.53 -2.24 20.75
C THR A 161 -18.85 -1.49 21.90
N ASP A 162 -17.98 -2.18 22.65
CA ASP A 162 -17.19 -1.61 23.73
C ASP A 162 -15.95 -0.87 23.19
N ILE A 163 -15.89 0.43 23.49
CA ILE A 163 -14.77 1.30 23.12
C ILE A 163 -13.46 0.85 23.77
N ASP A 164 -13.49 0.30 24.98
CA ASP A 164 -12.30 -0.13 25.68
C ASP A 164 -11.68 -1.37 25.02
N MET A 165 -12.51 -2.30 24.51
CA MET A 165 -12.04 -3.42 23.69
C MET A 165 -11.39 -2.95 22.39
N HIS A 166 -11.99 -1.94 21.73
CA HIS A 166 -11.45 -1.36 20.51
C HIS A 166 -10.08 -0.70 20.75
N LEU A 167 -9.97 0.14 21.78
CA LEU A 167 -8.73 0.80 22.17
C LEU A 167 -7.67 -0.21 22.65
N PHE A 168 -8.09 -1.29 23.30
CA PHE A 168 -7.21 -2.39 23.70
C PHE A 168 -6.58 -3.06 22.48
N ALA A 169 -7.39 -3.49 21.50
CA ALA A 169 -6.90 -4.10 20.27
C ALA A 169 -6.00 -3.12 19.47
N GLU A 170 -6.40 -1.85 19.35
CA GLU A 170 -5.62 -0.82 18.68
C GLU A 170 -4.27 -0.58 19.36
N LYS A 171 -4.23 -0.58 20.70
CA LYS A 171 -2.99 -0.49 21.46
C LYS A 171 -2.05 -1.66 21.12
N GLY A 172 -2.53 -2.80 20.64
CA GLY A 172 -1.72 -3.92 20.14
C GLY A 172 -1.21 -3.78 18.70
N ILE A 173 -1.76 -2.86 17.89
CA ILE A 173 -1.40 -2.75 16.46
C ILE A 173 0.02 -2.22 16.28
N ARG A 174 0.86 -2.97 15.57
CA ARG A 174 2.24 -2.61 15.22
C ARG A 174 2.46 -2.80 13.72
N GLY A 175 3.33 -1.97 13.16
CA GLY A 175 3.85 -2.16 11.80
C GLY A 175 4.95 -3.22 11.76
N SER A 176 5.50 -3.45 10.58
CA SER A 176 6.63 -4.36 10.39
C SER A 176 7.91 -3.83 11.02
N VAL A 177 8.81 -4.75 11.39
CA VAL A 177 10.18 -4.41 11.78
C VAL A 177 10.93 -3.88 10.56
N ALA A 178 11.43 -2.65 10.64
CA ALA A 178 12.35 -2.09 9.67
C ALA A 178 13.58 -1.57 10.42
N MET A 179 14.63 -2.39 10.48
CA MET A 179 15.87 -2.05 11.19
C MET A 179 17.09 -2.45 10.39
N ILE A 180 18.20 -1.76 10.65
CA ILE A 180 19.52 -2.06 10.12
C ILE A 180 20.39 -2.44 11.32
N SER A 181 20.66 -3.73 11.48
CA SER A 181 21.52 -4.25 12.56
C SER A 181 22.99 -3.98 12.30
N HIS A 182 23.43 -4.08 11.04
CA HIS A 182 24.78 -3.78 10.60
C HIS A 182 24.74 -2.78 9.44
N ARG A 183 25.36 -1.61 9.61
CA ARG A 183 25.21 -0.48 8.67
C ARG A 183 25.86 -0.71 7.30
N PHE A 184 26.88 -1.56 7.22
CA PHE A 184 27.61 -1.82 5.98
C PHE A 184 28.14 -3.25 5.96
N ALA A 185 27.77 -4.04 4.96
CA ALA A 185 28.40 -5.33 4.69
C ALA A 185 28.90 -5.33 3.25
N SER A 186 30.12 -5.81 3.03
CA SER A 186 30.69 -6.02 1.71
C SER A 186 31.09 -7.48 1.55
N THR A 187 31.22 -7.91 0.30
CA THR A 187 31.55 -9.28 -0.04
C THR A 187 32.67 -9.33 -1.06
N ASN A 188 33.56 -10.29 -0.92
CA ASN A 188 34.55 -10.62 -1.93
C ASN A 188 33.95 -11.64 -2.90
N ASN A 189 33.23 -11.14 -3.89
CA ASN A 189 32.51 -11.97 -4.86
C ASN A 189 33.24 -11.91 -6.22
N PRO A 190 33.65 -13.06 -6.80
CA PRO A 190 34.34 -13.12 -8.10
C PRO A 190 33.59 -12.47 -9.28
N HIS A 191 32.29 -12.23 -9.14
CA HIS A 191 31.47 -11.59 -10.17
C HIS A 191 31.44 -10.05 -10.06
N LEU A 192 32.11 -9.45 -9.07
CA LEU A 192 32.12 -8.01 -8.87
C LEU A 192 33.46 -7.39 -9.34
N PRO A 193 33.45 -6.14 -9.85
CA PRO A 193 34.66 -5.48 -10.36
C PRO A 193 35.78 -5.28 -9.33
N ASN A 194 35.45 -5.28 -8.04
CA ASN A 194 36.36 -5.06 -6.92
C ASN A 194 36.80 -6.36 -6.23
N TYR A 195 36.71 -7.50 -6.93
CA TYR A 195 37.15 -8.80 -6.41
C TYR A 195 38.66 -8.83 -6.15
N ASP A 196 39.03 -9.36 -4.98
CA ASP A 196 40.41 -9.62 -4.60
C ASP A 196 40.66 -11.14 -4.56
N PRO A 197 41.47 -11.69 -5.49
CA PRO A 197 41.76 -13.14 -5.53
C PRO A 197 42.59 -13.63 -4.35
N THR A 198 43.17 -12.74 -3.54
CA THR A 198 43.96 -13.10 -2.36
C THR A 198 43.11 -13.26 -1.09
N SER A 199 41.88 -12.75 -1.11
CA SER A 199 40.95 -12.81 0.01
C SER A 199 39.95 -13.97 -0.16
N PRO A 200 39.43 -14.58 0.93
CA PRO A 200 38.40 -15.61 0.85
C PRO A 200 37.13 -15.10 0.14
N ASN A 201 36.47 -15.96 -0.63
CA ASN A 201 35.18 -15.62 -1.23
C ASN A 201 34.11 -15.42 -0.17
N SER A 202 33.27 -14.40 -0.35
CA SER A 202 32.08 -14.19 0.48
C SER A 202 30.91 -13.71 -0.36
N PHE A 203 29.69 -13.94 0.15
CA PHE A 203 28.43 -13.65 -0.54
C PHE A 203 27.40 -13.11 0.46
N ILE A 204 26.51 -12.23 -0.01
CA ILE A 204 25.34 -11.76 0.73
C ILE A 204 24.13 -12.47 0.16
N MET A 205 23.33 -13.07 1.04
CA MET A 205 22.12 -13.78 0.67
C MET A 205 20.89 -12.92 0.97
N TYR A 206 19.98 -12.82 0.01
CA TYR A 206 18.72 -12.11 0.15
C TYR A 206 17.56 -13.11 0.18
N TRP A 207 16.74 -13.02 1.23
CA TRP A 207 15.54 -13.84 1.40
C TRP A 207 14.32 -12.93 1.40
N ASP A 208 13.34 -13.25 0.55
CA ASP A 208 12.06 -12.56 0.51
C ASP A 208 10.93 -13.57 0.67
N THR A 209 10.01 -13.30 1.60
CA THR A 209 8.87 -14.17 1.82
C THR A 209 7.77 -13.85 0.83
N ASN A 210 7.46 -14.79 -0.04
CA ASN A 210 6.36 -14.67 -0.98
C ASN A 210 5.02 -14.59 -0.23
N ASN A 211 4.26 -13.50 -0.46
CA ASN A 211 2.89 -13.33 0.05
C ASN A 211 2.76 -13.45 1.59
N LEU A 212 3.68 -12.81 2.33
CA LEU A 212 3.70 -12.85 3.81
C LEU A 212 2.33 -12.57 4.46
N TYR A 213 1.65 -11.48 4.07
CA TYR A 213 0.32 -11.16 4.61
C TYR A 213 -0.74 -12.19 4.21
N GLY A 214 -0.70 -12.68 2.97
CA GLY A 214 -1.58 -13.76 2.53
C GLY A 214 -1.45 -14.99 3.43
N TRP A 215 -0.22 -15.42 3.70
CA TRP A 215 0.02 -16.56 4.60
C TRP A 215 -0.55 -16.34 6.00
N THR A 216 -0.38 -15.15 6.58
CA THR A 216 -0.98 -14.83 7.90
C THR A 216 -2.51 -14.81 7.88
N MET A 217 -3.11 -14.45 6.74
CA MET A 217 -4.57 -14.44 6.58
C MET A 217 -5.17 -15.84 6.36
N LEU A 218 -4.36 -16.85 6.07
CA LEU A 218 -4.81 -18.26 6.03
C LEU A 218 -5.01 -18.85 7.43
N GLN A 219 -4.46 -18.20 8.45
CA GLN A 219 -4.47 -18.71 9.81
C GLN A 219 -5.80 -18.47 10.52
N HIS A 220 -5.97 -19.07 11.70
CA HIS A 220 -7.07 -18.75 12.60
C HIS A 220 -6.98 -17.29 13.07
N LEU A 221 -8.02 -16.52 12.78
CA LEU A 221 -8.15 -15.10 13.08
C LEU A 221 -9.45 -14.81 13.86
N PRO A 222 -9.46 -13.78 14.73
CA PRO A 222 -10.64 -13.44 15.53
C PRO A 222 -11.91 -13.22 14.69
N THR A 223 -13.05 -13.71 15.20
CA THR A 223 -14.37 -13.61 14.56
C THR A 223 -15.47 -13.05 15.46
N TYR A 224 -15.71 -13.63 16.64
CA TYR A 224 -16.85 -13.29 17.51
C TYR A 224 -16.60 -13.73 18.97
N GLU A 225 -17.59 -13.50 19.84
CA GLU A 225 -17.58 -13.77 21.28
C GLU A 225 -16.43 -13.05 21.99
N PHE A 226 -16.29 -11.75 21.73
CA PHE A 226 -15.27 -10.94 22.37
C PHE A 226 -15.62 -10.69 23.85
N SER A 227 -14.76 -11.15 24.75
CA SER A 227 -14.94 -10.94 26.20
C SER A 227 -13.64 -10.51 26.87
N CYS A 228 -13.70 -9.42 27.64
CA CYS A 228 -12.59 -8.96 28.48
C CYS A 228 -12.68 -9.62 29.86
N ASN A 229 -11.76 -10.54 30.14
CA ASN A 229 -11.69 -11.24 31.43
C ASN A 229 -10.33 -11.00 32.11
N GLN A 230 -10.30 -11.14 33.43
CA GLN A 230 -9.06 -11.17 34.23
C GLN A 230 -8.68 -12.58 34.68
N GLU A 231 -9.50 -13.59 34.35
CA GLU A 231 -9.24 -14.97 34.75
C GLU A 231 -7.98 -15.50 34.04
N PRO A 232 -7.11 -16.25 34.76
CA PRO A 232 -5.93 -16.84 34.15
C PRO A 232 -6.31 -17.80 33.00
N VAL A 233 -5.60 -17.69 31.88
CA VAL A 233 -5.74 -18.59 30.72
C VAL A 233 -4.42 -19.27 30.42
N ASP A 234 -4.47 -20.53 29.97
CA ASP A 234 -3.28 -21.28 29.56
C ASP A 234 -2.91 -20.99 28.10
N PHE A 235 -2.52 -19.75 27.84
CA PHE A 235 -2.15 -19.29 26.50
C PHE A 235 -0.90 -19.98 25.93
N LEU A 236 -0.06 -20.60 26.77
CA LEU A 236 1.17 -21.28 26.33
C LEU A 236 0.88 -22.62 25.67
N ASN A 237 -0.07 -23.38 26.22
CA ASN A 237 -0.46 -24.69 25.70
C ASN A 237 -1.63 -24.62 24.70
N THR A 238 -2.28 -23.47 24.58
CA THR A 238 -3.34 -23.27 23.57
C THR A 238 -2.78 -23.48 22.15
N PRO A 239 -3.37 -24.39 21.36
CA PRO A 239 -3.02 -24.58 19.95
C PRO A 239 -3.24 -23.31 19.12
N ASP A 240 -2.42 -23.12 18.10
CA ASP A 240 -2.47 -21.95 17.22
C ASP A 240 -3.73 -21.94 16.32
N ASP A 241 -4.36 -23.11 16.16
CA ASP A 241 -5.56 -23.45 15.41
C ASP A 241 -6.75 -23.81 16.33
N SER A 242 -6.66 -23.49 17.62
CA SER A 242 -7.77 -23.59 18.55
C SER A 242 -8.94 -22.70 18.12
N ASP A 243 -10.18 -23.12 18.37
CA ASP A 243 -11.36 -22.27 18.18
C ASP A 243 -11.29 -21.01 19.06
N GLU A 244 -10.64 -21.10 20.22
CA GLU A 244 -10.45 -20.00 21.14
C GLU A 244 -9.06 -19.35 21.00
N GLY A 245 -9.02 -18.02 21.05
CA GLY A 245 -7.78 -17.23 21.02
C GLY A 245 -7.80 -16.05 21.99
N TYR A 246 -6.61 -15.46 22.19
CA TYR A 246 -6.41 -14.38 23.16
C TYR A 246 -5.53 -13.24 22.65
N ILE A 247 -5.86 -12.02 23.07
CA ILE A 247 -4.96 -10.87 23.09
C ILE A 247 -4.74 -10.48 24.56
N LEU A 248 -3.48 -10.42 24.99
CA LEU A 248 -3.11 -10.20 26.39
C LEU A 248 -2.38 -8.86 26.54
N GLU A 249 -2.60 -8.20 27.68
CA GLU A 249 -1.75 -7.11 28.16
C GLU A 249 -0.83 -7.62 29.26
N VAL A 250 0.47 -7.62 29.00
CA VAL A 250 1.47 -8.28 29.84
C VAL A 250 2.66 -7.39 30.14
N ASP A 251 3.34 -7.68 31.26
CA ASP A 251 4.69 -7.21 31.52
C ASP A 251 5.67 -8.29 31.09
N LEU A 252 6.70 -7.90 30.33
CA LEU A 252 7.71 -8.78 29.77
C LEU A 252 9.10 -8.36 30.27
N GLU A 253 9.79 -9.28 30.92
CA GLU A 253 11.22 -9.16 31.20
C GLU A 253 12.00 -9.64 29.98
N TYR A 254 13.04 -8.88 29.63
CA TYR A 254 14.00 -9.21 28.59
C TYR A 254 15.36 -9.54 29.24
N PRO A 255 15.64 -10.83 29.50
CA PRO A 255 16.82 -11.23 30.26
C PRO A 255 18.13 -10.75 29.61
N PRO A 256 19.09 -10.18 30.38
CA PRO A 256 20.37 -9.69 29.88
C PRO A 256 21.18 -10.71 29.10
N GLU A 257 21.10 -11.99 29.47
CA GLU A 257 21.77 -13.10 28.81
C GLU A 257 21.36 -13.28 27.33
N LEU A 258 20.17 -12.82 26.94
CA LEU A 258 19.68 -12.88 25.56
C LEU A 258 20.14 -11.68 24.71
N HIS A 259 20.67 -10.63 25.32
CA HIS A 259 20.93 -9.35 24.63
C HIS A 259 21.94 -9.50 23.49
N HIS A 260 22.98 -10.31 23.69
CA HIS A 260 23.95 -10.59 22.64
C HIS A 260 23.33 -11.36 21.47
N GLN A 261 22.54 -12.40 21.76
CA GLN A 261 21.92 -13.23 20.72
C GLN A 261 20.85 -12.48 19.92
N HIS A 262 20.10 -11.59 20.58
CA HIS A 262 18.98 -10.88 19.97
C HIS A 262 19.35 -9.47 19.48
N ASN A 263 20.63 -9.05 19.56
CA ASN A 263 21.03 -7.69 19.16
C ASN A 263 20.73 -7.36 17.69
N CYS A 264 20.76 -8.36 16.80
CA CYS A 264 20.49 -8.18 15.37
C CYS A 264 19.00 -8.11 15.06
N TYR A 265 18.14 -8.64 15.93
CA TYR A 265 16.70 -8.64 15.73
C TYR A 265 15.95 -8.65 17.07
N PRO A 266 15.97 -7.53 17.84
CA PRO A 266 15.30 -7.47 19.12
C PRO A 266 13.79 -7.72 18.97
N LEU A 267 13.29 -8.65 19.78
CA LEU A 267 11.87 -8.97 19.89
C LEU A 267 11.06 -7.81 20.51
N VAL A 268 9.73 -7.90 20.43
CA VAL A 268 8.78 -7.02 21.13
C VAL A 268 8.93 -5.54 20.78
N LEU A 269 8.54 -5.17 19.55
CA LEU A 269 8.61 -3.79 19.08
C LEU A 269 7.77 -2.82 19.91
N GLU A 270 8.33 -1.66 20.20
CA GLU A 270 7.68 -0.65 21.04
C GLU A 270 7.50 0.67 20.29
N LYS A 271 6.31 1.26 20.39
CA LYS A 271 6.06 2.63 19.95
C LYS A 271 6.60 3.56 21.03
N THR A 272 7.75 4.18 20.81
CA THR A 272 8.39 5.08 21.79
C THR A 272 9.00 6.30 21.12
N THR A 273 9.21 7.34 21.92
CA THR A 273 9.84 8.58 21.47
C THR A 273 11.31 8.54 21.84
N VAL A 274 12.19 8.70 20.85
CA VAL A 274 13.63 8.76 21.09
C VAL A 274 14.00 10.13 21.64
N SER A 275 14.56 10.16 22.83
CA SER A 275 15.09 11.37 23.45
C SER A 275 16.48 11.73 22.88
N HIS A 276 16.87 13.00 22.98
CA HIS A 276 18.18 13.45 22.48
C HIS A 276 19.36 12.75 23.16
N SER A 277 19.20 12.32 24.42
CA SER A 277 20.22 11.55 25.15
C SER A 277 20.47 10.18 24.51
N GLU A 278 19.44 9.57 23.92
CA GLU A 278 19.51 8.26 23.25
C GLU A 278 20.09 8.33 21.83
N TYR A 279 20.42 9.53 21.32
CA TYR A 279 21.04 9.66 20.00
C TYR A 279 22.47 9.10 20.00
N SER A 280 22.80 8.34 18.96
CA SER A 280 24.19 7.95 18.68
C SER A 280 25.08 9.19 18.49
N ASN A 281 26.37 9.08 18.81
CA ASN A 281 27.33 10.18 18.64
C ASN A 281 27.32 10.73 17.21
N TYR A 282 27.28 9.86 16.21
CA TYR A 282 27.14 10.25 14.79
C TYR A 282 25.88 11.07 14.49
N ALA A 283 24.74 10.70 15.07
CA ALA A 283 23.51 11.47 14.90
C ALA A 283 23.61 12.86 15.55
N LYS A 284 24.32 12.97 16.69
CA LYS A 284 24.60 14.25 17.35
C LYS A 284 25.54 15.11 16.49
N GLU A 285 26.57 14.52 15.88
CA GLU A 285 27.49 15.21 14.95
C GLU A 285 26.76 15.77 13.72
N ILE A 286 25.85 15.01 13.11
CA ILE A 286 25.05 15.49 11.97
C ILE A 286 24.22 16.72 12.36
N LEU A 287 23.60 16.71 13.55
CA LEU A 287 22.82 17.86 14.02
C LEU A 287 23.69 19.12 14.13
N THR A 288 24.91 18.97 14.64
CA THR A 288 25.87 20.06 14.72
C THR A 288 26.30 20.52 13.32
N GLN A 289 26.64 19.61 12.41
CA GLN A 289 27.09 19.95 11.04
C GLN A 289 26.01 20.63 10.21
N GLN A 290 24.75 20.26 10.40
CA GLN A 290 23.60 20.80 9.67
C GLN A 290 22.96 22.01 10.37
N ASN A 291 23.55 22.52 11.47
CA ASN A 291 22.99 23.61 12.29
C ASN A 291 21.53 23.35 12.74
N LEU A 292 21.21 22.10 13.06
CA LEU A 292 19.88 21.69 13.52
C LEU A 292 19.84 21.65 15.05
N SER A 293 18.97 22.46 15.65
CA SER A 293 18.89 22.59 17.11
C SER A 293 18.38 21.31 17.79
N LYS A 294 17.28 20.71 17.30
CA LYS A 294 16.73 19.40 17.72
C LYS A 294 15.82 18.85 16.62
N CYS A 295 15.77 17.51 16.46
CA CYS A 295 14.67 16.87 15.75
C CYS A 295 13.40 16.97 16.60
N LYS A 296 12.25 17.27 15.98
CA LYS A 296 10.94 17.20 16.66
C LYS A 296 10.74 15.77 17.18
N PRO A 297 10.41 15.59 18.47
CA PRO A 297 10.08 14.27 19.02
C PRO A 297 8.97 13.65 18.18
N SER A 298 9.19 12.43 17.70
CA SER A 298 8.18 11.66 16.99
C SER A 298 8.19 10.24 17.51
N VAL A 299 7.01 9.67 17.67
CA VAL A 299 6.86 8.28 18.07
C VAL A 299 7.36 7.41 16.92
N LYS A 300 8.33 6.54 17.22
CA LYS A 300 8.86 5.54 16.28
C LYS A 300 8.57 4.15 16.82
N LEU A 301 8.42 3.20 15.90
CA LEU A 301 8.37 1.79 16.25
C LEU A 301 9.80 1.26 16.32
N ILE A 302 10.26 0.90 17.52
CA ILE A 302 11.67 0.60 17.78
C ILE A 302 11.80 -0.81 18.36
N PRO A 303 12.58 -1.70 17.73
CA PRO A 303 13.05 -2.93 18.37
C PRO A 303 14.09 -2.56 19.43
N ASN A 304 13.88 -3.00 20.66
CA ASN A 304 14.82 -2.73 21.76
C ASN A 304 14.80 -3.86 22.80
N LEU A 305 15.92 -4.03 23.50
CA LEU A 305 16.16 -5.11 24.47
C LEU A 305 15.69 -4.77 25.89
N ARG A 306 14.83 -3.76 26.06
CA ARG A 306 14.31 -3.35 27.38
C ARG A 306 13.16 -4.26 27.81
N ASN A 307 12.88 -4.29 29.11
CA ASN A 307 11.61 -4.80 29.62
C ASN A 307 10.45 -4.00 29.03
N LYS A 308 9.27 -4.60 28.99
CA LYS A 308 8.05 -3.98 28.49
C LYS A 308 6.99 -4.05 29.57
N GLU A 309 6.24 -2.96 29.73
CA GLU A 309 5.14 -2.89 30.67
C GLU A 309 3.83 -2.68 29.93
N LYS A 310 2.77 -3.34 30.38
CA LYS A 310 1.42 -3.27 29.80
C LYS A 310 1.42 -3.39 28.27
N TYR A 311 2.20 -4.35 27.77
CA TYR A 311 2.37 -4.62 26.36
C TYR A 311 1.21 -5.47 25.84
N VAL A 312 0.46 -4.96 24.86
CA VAL A 312 -0.66 -5.68 24.26
C VAL A 312 -0.16 -6.55 23.10
N ILE A 313 -0.45 -7.85 23.15
CA ILE A 313 0.08 -8.84 22.20
C ILE A 313 -0.88 -10.01 21.99
N HIS A 314 -0.92 -10.53 20.76
CA HIS A 314 -1.63 -11.76 20.42
C HIS A 314 -0.92 -12.99 21.02
N TYR A 315 -1.68 -13.95 21.54
CA TYR A 315 -1.13 -15.11 22.27
C TYR A 315 -0.07 -15.89 21.51
N ARG A 316 -0.26 -16.09 20.19
CA ARG A 316 0.72 -16.78 19.32
C ARG A 316 2.09 -16.12 19.31
N ASN A 317 2.13 -14.78 19.21
CA ASN A 317 3.39 -14.04 19.26
C ASN A 317 3.99 -14.07 20.68
N LEU A 318 3.16 -14.02 21.71
CA LEU A 318 3.61 -14.14 23.09
C LEU A 318 4.26 -15.50 23.37
N LYS A 319 3.62 -16.59 22.93
CA LYS A 319 4.15 -17.96 22.98
C LYS A 319 5.50 -18.07 22.28
N PHE A 320 5.63 -17.48 21.09
CA PHE A 320 6.90 -17.41 20.37
C PHE A 320 7.98 -16.66 21.16
N TYR A 321 7.66 -15.51 21.78
CA TYR A 321 8.61 -14.75 22.56
C TYR A 321 9.05 -15.46 23.84
N VAL A 322 8.13 -16.13 24.54
CA VAL A 322 8.45 -16.96 25.71
C VAL A 322 9.34 -18.14 25.31
N LYS A 323 9.06 -18.79 24.17
CA LYS A 323 9.93 -19.83 23.61
C LYS A 323 11.35 -19.34 23.31
N LEU A 324 11.50 -18.07 22.93
CA LEU A 324 12.81 -17.42 22.73
C LEU A 324 13.43 -16.88 24.03
N GLY A 325 12.85 -17.16 25.20
CA GLY A 325 13.43 -16.89 26.50
C GLY A 325 12.93 -15.63 27.21
N LEU A 326 11.98 -14.87 26.64
CA LEU A 326 11.35 -13.77 27.37
C LEU A 326 10.48 -14.31 28.51
N LYS A 327 10.41 -13.57 29.62
CA LYS A 327 9.62 -13.99 30.79
C LYS A 327 8.41 -13.08 30.96
N VAL A 328 7.23 -13.68 31.08
CA VAL A 328 6.01 -12.95 31.46
C VAL A 328 6.04 -12.77 32.97
N THR A 329 6.13 -11.53 33.44
CA THR A 329 6.16 -11.22 34.88
C THR A 329 4.76 -10.92 35.43
N LYS A 330 3.86 -10.41 34.58
CA LYS A 330 2.48 -10.10 34.97
C LYS A 330 1.54 -10.14 33.76
N VAL A 331 0.30 -10.58 33.99
CA VAL A 331 -0.83 -10.44 33.06
C VAL A 331 -1.83 -9.47 33.68
N HIS A 332 -2.20 -8.41 32.96
CA HIS A 332 -3.10 -7.37 33.44
C HIS A 332 -4.53 -7.55 32.94
N ARG A 333 -4.69 -7.87 31.66
CA ARG A 333 -6.00 -8.00 30.98
C ARG A 333 -5.90 -9.03 29.87
N ILE A 334 -7.00 -9.74 29.63
CA ILE A 334 -7.13 -10.72 28.55
C ILE A 334 -8.40 -10.42 27.77
N LEU A 335 -8.26 -10.23 26.46
CA LEU A 335 -9.36 -10.25 25.50
C LEU A 335 -9.43 -11.64 24.88
N LYS A 336 -10.45 -12.40 25.23
CA LYS A 336 -10.76 -13.72 24.69
C LYS A 336 -11.76 -13.58 23.53
N PHE A 337 -11.63 -14.46 22.53
CA PHE A 337 -12.50 -14.49 21.35
C PHE A 337 -12.50 -15.87 20.70
N GLN A 338 -13.52 -16.15 19.89
CA GLN A 338 -13.51 -17.23 18.92
C GLN A 338 -12.73 -16.80 17.67
N GLN A 339 -12.02 -17.74 17.05
CA GLN A 339 -11.23 -17.53 15.85
C GLN A 339 -11.43 -18.68 14.86
N SER A 340 -11.28 -18.38 13.57
CA SER A 340 -11.37 -19.38 12.50
C SER A 340 -10.56 -18.94 11.29
N GLU A 341 -10.40 -19.83 10.31
CA GLU A 341 -9.73 -19.56 9.02
C GLU A 341 -10.59 -18.65 8.10
N ARG A 342 -11.13 -17.56 8.64
CA ARG A 342 -12.21 -16.76 8.05
C ARG A 342 -11.93 -16.08 6.72
N LEU A 343 -10.66 -16.00 6.31
CA LEU A 343 -10.22 -15.42 5.03
C LEU A 343 -9.66 -16.48 4.06
N LYS A 344 -9.56 -17.75 4.48
CA LYS A 344 -8.80 -18.78 3.78
C LYS A 344 -9.25 -19.02 2.35
N ASN A 345 -10.55 -19.27 2.15
CA ASN A 345 -11.10 -19.54 0.81
C ASN A 345 -10.84 -18.39 -0.19
N TYR A 346 -10.87 -17.14 0.29
CA TYR A 346 -10.58 -15.97 -0.53
C TYR A 346 -9.09 -15.88 -0.89
N ILE A 347 -8.20 -16.08 0.09
CA ILE A 347 -6.75 -16.01 -0.14
C ILE A 347 -6.25 -17.17 -1.00
N ASP A 348 -6.76 -18.38 -0.79
CA ASP A 348 -6.42 -19.56 -1.58
C ASP A 348 -6.83 -19.36 -3.05
N LEU A 349 -8.05 -18.90 -3.29
CA LEU A 349 -8.52 -18.60 -4.65
C LEU A 349 -7.58 -17.59 -5.34
N ASN A 350 -7.30 -16.45 -4.70
CA ASN A 350 -6.43 -15.44 -5.29
C ASN A 350 -5.01 -15.95 -5.53
N THR A 351 -4.49 -16.78 -4.63
CA THR A 351 -3.16 -17.37 -4.77
C THR A 351 -3.11 -18.34 -5.94
N GLU A 352 -4.12 -19.20 -6.07
CA GLU A 352 -4.24 -20.15 -7.17
C GLU A 352 -4.41 -19.43 -8.52
N GLN A 353 -5.31 -18.44 -8.59
CA GLN A 353 -5.52 -17.69 -9.83
C GLN A 353 -4.30 -16.85 -10.21
N ARG A 354 -3.54 -16.33 -9.23
CA ARG A 354 -2.27 -15.65 -9.47
C ARG A 354 -1.21 -16.58 -10.07
N GLN A 355 -1.18 -17.86 -9.66
CA GLN A 355 -0.28 -18.86 -10.24
C GLN A 355 -0.69 -19.22 -11.68
N LYS A 356 -2.00 -19.29 -11.95
CA LYS A 356 -2.55 -19.60 -13.28
C LYS A 356 -2.54 -18.41 -14.25
N ALA A 357 -2.41 -17.20 -13.75
CA ALA A 357 -2.46 -15.97 -14.53
C ALA A 357 -1.36 -15.95 -15.60
N THR A 358 -1.76 -15.69 -16.85
CA THR A 358 -0.84 -15.60 -17.99
C THR A 358 -0.35 -14.18 -18.20
N THR A 359 -1.07 -13.19 -17.67
CA THR A 359 -0.79 -11.76 -17.86
C THR A 359 -0.24 -11.12 -16.58
N ASN A 360 0.60 -10.09 -16.72
CA ASN A 360 1.08 -9.31 -15.56
C ASN A 360 -0.08 -8.61 -14.85
N PHE A 361 -1.06 -8.11 -15.60
CA PHE A 361 -2.26 -7.47 -15.05
C PHE A 361 -3.04 -8.40 -14.11
N GLU A 362 -3.32 -9.63 -14.53
CA GLU A 362 -4.02 -10.61 -13.67
C GLU A 362 -3.18 -10.96 -12.44
N LYS A 363 -1.88 -11.18 -12.60
CA LYS A 363 -0.97 -11.48 -11.47
C LYS A 363 -0.99 -10.36 -10.43
N ASP A 364 -0.94 -9.11 -10.88
CA ASP A 364 -0.95 -7.94 -10.01
C ASP A 364 -2.32 -7.70 -9.40
N LEU A 365 -3.40 -7.98 -10.13
CA LEU A 365 -4.76 -7.88 -9.63
C LEU A 365 -4.97 -8.80 -8.42
N PHE A 366 -4.70 -10.09 -8.54
CA PHE A 366 -4.88 -11.04 -7.43
C PHE A 366 -3.97 -10.72 -6.24
N LYS A 367 -2.73 -10.26 -6.51
CA LYS A 367 -1.79 -9.80 -5.49
C LYS A 367 -2.33 -8.57 -4.75
N LEU A 368 -2.82 -7.58 -5.49
CA LEU A 368 -3.37 -6.34 -4.95
C LEU A 368 -4.58 -6.64 -4.06
N LEU A 369 -5.51 -7.48 -4.52
CA LEU A 369 -6.73 -7.80 -3.80
C LEU A 369 -6.46 -8.59 -2.51
N ASN A 370 -5.41 -9.41 -2.44
CA ASN A 370 -4.96 -9.99 -1.16
C ASN A 370 -4.48 -8.91 -0.20
N ASN A 371 -3.54 -8.05 -0.63
CA ASN A 371 -3.00 -6.99 0.23
C ASN A 371 -4.07 -5.97 0.66
N ALA A 372 -5.04 -5.70 -0.22
CA ALA A 372 -6.08 -4.73 0.02
C ALA A 372 -7.10 -5.19 1.08
N VAL A 373 -7.40 -6.50 1.18
CA VAL A 373 -8.22 -7.04 2.28
C VAL A 373 -7.54 -6.80 3.62
N PHE A 374 -6.25 -7.12 3.75
CA PHE A 374 -5.50 -6.84 4.97
C PHE A 374 -5.58 -5.34 5.33
N GLY A 375 -5.27 -4.47 4.37
CA GLY A 375 -5.35 -3.02 4.58
C GLY A 375 -6.74 -2.56 5.02
N LYS A 376 -7.80 -3.16 4.47
CA LYS A 376 -9.19 -2.84 4.85
C LYS A 376 -9.51 -3.25 6.28
N THR A 377 -9.03 -4.41 6.73
CA THR A 377 -9.24 -4.87 8.12
C THR A 377 -8.52 -4.02 9.17
N MET A 378 -7.49 -3.27 8.76
CA MET A 378 -6.71 -2.36 9.61
C MET A 378 -7.06 -0.89 9.37
N GLU A 379 -8.15 -0.59 8.67
CA GLU A 379 -8.54 0.78 8.36
C GLU A 379 -8.99 1.53 9.61
N ASN A 380 -8.38 2.68 9.88
CA ASN A 380 -8.85 3.58 10.93
C ASN A 380 -9.98 4.47 10.38
N LEU A 381 -11.22 4.12 10.73
CA LEU A 381 -12.41 4.87 10.31
C LEU A 381 -12.46 6.29 10.85
N ARG A 382 -11.79 6.59 11.97
CA ARG A 382 -11.72 7.94 12.53
C ARG A 382 -11.00 8.93 11.60
N ASN A 383 -10.19 8.43 10.66
CA ASN A 383 -9.54 9.28 9.66
C ASN A 383 -10.47 9.70 8.51
N ARG A 384 -11.71 9.19 8.46
CA ARG A 384 -12.69 9.58 7.43
C ARG A 384 -13.44 10.86 7.78
N VAL A 385 -13.42 11.27 9.04
CA VAL A 385 -14.09 12.46 9.54
C VAL A 385 -13.04 13.35 10.21
N ASN A 386 -13.04 14.63 9.88
CA ASN A 386 -12.28 15.63 10.63
C ASN A 386 -13.24 16.27 11.62
N ILE A 387 -12.88 16.26 12.91
CA ILE A 387 -13.64 16.93 13.96
C ILE A 387 -12.75 18.02 14.54
N ASP A 388 -13.20 19.26 14.45
CA ASP A 388 -12.51 20.42 15.00
C ASP A 388 -13.23 20.89 16.28
N LEU A 389 -12.52 20.82 17.41
CA LEU A 389 -12.95 21.45 18.66
C LEU A 389 -12.54 22.91 18.64
N VAL A 390 -13.52 23.82 18.64
CA VAL A 390 -13.31 25.25 18.45
C VAL A 390 -13.86 26.05 19.60
N THR A 391 -12.99 26.88 20.17
CA THR A 391 -13.33 27.87 21.18
C THR A 391 -13.30 29.30 20.64
N GLU A 392 -12.69 29.53 19.47
CA GLU A 392 -12.56 30.85 18.86
C GLU A 392 -13.61 31.08 17.77
N GLU A 393 -14.44 32.11 17.93
CA GLU A 393 -15.53 32.45 17.00
C GLU A 393 -15.05 32.62 15.54
N LYS A 394 -13.89 33.26 15.33
CA LYS A 394 -13.33 33.48 13.99
C LYS A 394 -12.99 32.17 13.28
N ARG A 395 -12.45 31.20 14.01
CA ARG A 395 -12.15 29.85 13.48
C ARG A 395 -13.46 29.10 13.22
N GLY A 396 -14.43 29.20 14.12
CA GLY A 396 -15.74 28.55 13.98
C GLY A 396 -16.46 29.00 12.72
N LYS A 397 -16.55 30.32 12.49
CA LYS A 397 -17.12 30.91 11.28
C LYS A 397 -16.45 30.41 9.99
N LYS A 398 -15.11 30.26 10.00
CA LYS A 398 -14.37 29.73 8.85
C LYS A 398 -14.71 28.27 8.56
N LEU A 399 -14.82 27.43 9.59
CA LEU A 399 -15.11 26.01 9.42
C LEU A 399 -16.56 25.77 8.98
N VAL A 400 -17.52 26.52 9.55
CA VAL A 400 -18.93 26.45 9.15
C VAL A 400 -19.16 26.94 7.72
N ALA A 401 -18.32 27.86 7.22
CA ALA A 401 -18.37 28.30 5.83
C ALA A 401 -17.79 27.27 4.82
N SER A 402 -17.19 26.17 5.30
CA SER A 402 -16.65 25.14 4.42
C SER A 402 -17.79 24.38 3.72
N PRO A 403 -17.73 24.16 2.39
CA PRO A 403 -18.70 23.30 1.70
C PRO A 403 -18.58 21.82 2.09
N ALA A 404 -17.56 21.45 2.87
CA ALA A 404 -17.34 20.10 3.38
C ALA A 404 -17.88 19.88 4.79
N ILE A 405 -18.52 20.87 5.42
CA ILE A 405 -19.16 20.67 6.73
C ILE A 405 -20.34 19.71 6.60
N GLU A 406 -20.40 18.74 7.51
CA GLU A 406 -21.53 17.80 7.61
C GLU A 406 -22.45 18.17 8.77
N SER A 407 -21.89 18.50 9.94
CA SER A 407 -22.66 18.86 11.13
C SER A 407 -21.83 19.73 12.08
N PHE A 408 -22.46 20.32 13.09
CA PHE A 408 -21.78 20.92 14.23
C PHE A 408 -22.61 20.69 15.50
N GLN A 409 -21.96 20.62 16.64
CA GLN A 409 -22.61 20.48 17.94
C GLN A 409 -21.97 21.44 18.95
N ILE A 410 -22.81 22.28 19.57
CA ILE A 410 -22.41 23.14 20.68
C ILE A 410 -22.27 22.27 21.92
N ILE A 411 -21.08 22.21 22.48
CA ILE A 411 -20.78 21.44 23.69
C ILE A 411 -21.06 22.32 24.92
N ASN A 412 -20.62 23.58 24.90
CA ASN A 412 -20.94 24.61 25.89
C ASN A 412 -20.76 26.02 25.28
N GLU A 413 -20.93 27.06 26.10
CA GLU A 413 -20.86 28.48 25.68
C GLU A 413 -19.55 28.85 24.98
N ASP A 414 -18.45 28.20 25.34
CA ASP A 414 -17.10 28.49 24.83
C ASP A 414 -16.55 27.39 23.91
N LEU A 415 -17.34 26.36 23.57
CA LEU A 415 -16.85 25.20 22.82
C LEU A 415 -17.90 24.63 21.88
N VAL A 416 -17.56 24.63 20.60
CA VAL A 416 -18.31 23.96 19.53
C VAL A 416 -17.44 22.89 18.88
N SER A 417 -18.04 21.75 18.56
CA SER A 417 -17.48 20.75 17.66
C SER A 417 -18.04 20.97 16.26
N ILE A 418 -17.16 21.04 15.26
CA ILE A 418 -17.51 21.28 13.85
C ILE A 418 -16.91 20.16 13.00
#